data_AF-L8JSG5-F1
#
_entry.id   AF-L8JSG5-F1
#
_cell.length_a   1.000
_cell.length_b   1.000
_cell.length_c   1.000
_cell.angle_alpha   90.00
_cell.angle_beta   90.00
_cell.angle_gamma   90.00
#
_symmetry.space_group_name_H-M   'P 1'
#
loop_
_entity.id
_entity.type
_entity.pdbx_description
1 polymer ?
#
loop_
_entity_poly.entity_id
_entity_poly.type
_entity_poly.pdbx_seq_one_letter_code
_entity_poly.pdbx_strand_id
1 'polypeptide(L)'
;MTAVTPTTPLHLSFDFGVVFKALKEYVDSYNKQHPDLKEKINASHRGTAELIVRLYMKQLNDLTSVAPYSLSEMPAFRTYVSSLASCKDCTTRTIYNHKERLMKANLITAENHHGGEGLDLWINPEIMWKGAYMITYLPEGGLQRTPVYPLITKDRKIIQPLAHVLQEQDNINSNVDNKGVLTDMCGLPKGEAETGAYDKSTRKNAHDLDEKQAKEAVATALNACFLKKNEAAPAREPEKMPQPCLPERKQEQQAGGAARIFLLALVQEFWAYAKAVLYPDTDYKPYEESSILNMIYVSVYGRFNSQKTQEEWQVYQETLLERVNIVRKWLDRSPDRWIPSADFYFSPDNHKNGFDKNRIWYERQETLKLQVRNELALQKMKKELDLHNQGKGVYGQMSRYQLFVAHKRRLDKINDAGIRVAYEIAFRKSLNLKMKPHA
;
A
#
# COMPACT_ATOMS: atom_id res chain seq x y z
N MET A 1 -40.66 -19.60 -37.56
CA MET A 1 -40.02 -18.27 -37.68
C MET A 1 -39.45 -17.91 -36.33
N THR A 2 -38.16 -18.18 -36.13
CA THR A 2 -37.42 -17.86 -34.91
C THR A 2 -37.05 -16.38 -34.93
N ALA A 3 -37.57 -15.62 -33.96
CA ALA A 3 -37.15 -14.24 -33.73
C ALA A 3 -35.75 -14.26 -33.10
N VAL A 4 -34.73 -13.96 -33.89
CA VAL A 4 -33.38 -13.66 -33.40
C VAL A 4 -33.36 -12.18 -33.10
N THR A 5 -33.51 -11.81 -31.84
CA THR A 5 -33.08 -10.50 -31.34
C THR A 5 -31.70 -10.65 -30.70
N PRO A 6 -30.60 -10.26 -31.35
CA PRO A 6 -29.39 -9.93 -30.64
C PRO A 6 -29.50 -8.46 -30.23
N THR A 7 -30.01 -8.20 -29.03
CA THR A 7 -29.92 -6.85 -28.45
C THR A 7 -28.47 -6.63 -28.06
N THR A 8 -27.68 -6.08 -28.97
CA THR A 8 -26.29 -5.76 -28.71
C THR A 8 -26.22 -4.69 -27.61
N PRO A 9 -25.37 -4.87 -26.56
CA PRO A 9 -25.30 -3.90 -25.48
C PRO A 9 -24.75 -2.58 -26.00
N LEU A 10 -25.59 -1.55 -25.95
CA LEU A 10 -25.25 -0.16 -26.17
C LEU A 10 -24.38 0.32 -24.99
N HIS A 11 -23.11 0.62 -25.26
CA HIS A 11 -22.17 1.09 -24.23
C HIS A 11 -21.88 2.58 -24.42
N LEU A 12 -22.15 3.38 -23.39
CA LEU A 12 -21.79 4.80 -23.35
C LEU A 12 -20.30 4.97 -23.03
N SER A 13 -19.57 5.67 -23.87
CA SER A 13 -18.17 5.98 -23.63
C SER A 13 -17.86 7.45 -23.92
N PHE A 14 -16.79 7.94 -23.31
CA PHE A 14 -16.35 9.33 -23.42
C PHE A 14 -14.97 9.42 -24.05
N ASP A 15 -14.84 10.27 -25.07
CA ASP A 15 -13.58 10.51 -25.77
C ASP A 15 -12.75 11.57 -25.01
N PHE A 16 -11.59 11.16 -24.50
CA PHE A 16 -10.70 12.05 -23.75
C PHE A 16 -10.28 13.28 -24.55
N GLY A 17 -9.98 13.13 -25.84
CA GLY A 17 -9.54 14.23 -26.69
C GLY A 17 -10.64 15.28 -26.87
N VAL A 18 -11.87 14.82 -27.13
CA VAL A 18 -13.02 15.71 -27.33
C VAL A 18 -13.44 16.40 -26.04
N VAL A 19 -13.50 15.67 -24.92
CA VAL A 19 -13.86 16.26 -23.61
C VAL A 19 -12.79 17.26 -23.14
N PHE A 20 -11.48 16.97 -23.31
CA PHE A 20 -10.44 17.94 -22.95
C PHE A 20 -10.42 19.18 -23.86
N LYS A 21 -10.78 19.03 -25.15
CA LYS A 21 -10.98 20.17 -26.03
C LYS A 21 -12.16 21.02 -25.56
N ALA A 22 -13.29 20.41 -25.22
CA ALA A 22 -14.46 21.10 -24.68
C ALA A 22 -14.15 21.81 -23.34
N LEU A 23 -13.36 21.16 -22.46
CA LEU A 23 -12.89 21.76 -21.21
C LEU A 23 -12.02 22.99 -21.46
N LYS A 24 -11.09 22.91 -22.41
CA LYS A 24 -10.24 24.05 -22.80
C LYS A 24 -11.10 25.20 -23.33
N GLU A 25 -12.02 24.93 -24.25
CA GLU A 25 -12.92 25.94 -24.82
C GLU A 25 -13.79 26.61 -23.75
N TYR A 26 -14.27 25.82 -22.77
CA TYR A 26 -15.03 26.33 -21.63
C TYR A 26 -14.18 27.29 -20.77
N VAL A 27 -12.97 26.86 -20.37
CA VAL A 27 -12.04 27.68 -19.57
C VAL A 27 -11.65 28.96 -20.31
N ASP A 28 -11.35 28.87 -21.61
CA ASP A 28 -10.98 30.03 -22.43
C ASP A 28 -12.15 31.01 -22.56
N SER A 29 -13.39 30.52 -22.68
CA SER A 29 -14.60 31.35 -22.73
C SER A 29 -14.87 32.03 -21.38
N TYR A 30 -14.74 31.30 -20.28
CA TYR A 30 -14.89 31.83 -18.93
C TYR A 30 -13.84 32.92 -18.63
N ASN A 31 -12.57 32.67 -18.97
CA ASN A 31 -11.48 33.62 -18.77
C ASN A 31 -11.59 34.88 -19.65
N LYS A 32 -12.26 34.80 -20.81
CA LYS A 32 -12.56 35.98 -21.65
C LYS A 32 -13.64 36.87 -21.02
N GLN A 33 -14.61 36.28 -20.31
CA GLN A 33 -15.70 37.01 -19.66
C GLN A 33 -15.28 37.66 -18.34
N HIS A 34 -14.21 37.17 -17.69
CA HIS A 34 -13.72 37.68 -16.41
C HIS A 34 -12.35 38.35 -16.59
N PRO A 35 -12.25 39.68 -16.65
CA PRO A 35 -10.98 40.37 -16.87
C PRO A 35 -10.04 40.32 -15.66
N ASP A 36 -10.56 40.23 -14.44
CA ASP A 36 -9.76 40.20 -13.21
C ASP A 36 -8.93 38.91 -13.09
N LEU A 37 -7.62 39.08 -12.85
CA LEU A 37 -6.67 37.99 -12.68
C LEU A 37 -7.04 37.11 -11.48
N LYS A 38 -7.68 37.70 -10.46
CA LYS A 38 -8.13 36.97 -9.28
C LYS A 38 -9.32 36.08 -9.58
N GLU A 39 -10.07 36.28 -10.65
CA GLU A 39 -11.26 35.49 -11.01
C GLU A 39 -10.98 34.47 -12.11
N LYS A 40 -9.92 34.69 -12.91
CA LYS A 40 -9.48 33.79 -13.96
C LYS A 40 -8.99 32.44 -13.43
N ILE A 41 -9.26 31.41 -14.23
CA ILE A 41 -8.69 30.07 -14.11
C ILE A 41 -7.29 30.11 -14.71
N ASN A 42 -6.28 30.20 -13.85
CA ASN A 42 -4.87 30.11 -14.25
C ASN A 42 -4.47 28.66 -14.64
N ALA A 43 -3.23 28.49 -15.09
CA ALA A 43 -2.69 27.19 -15.51
C ALA A 43 -2.75 26.10 -14.43
N SER A 44 -2.55 26.46 -13.15
CA SER A 44 -2.63 25.52 -12.02
C SER A 44 -4.06 25.02 -11.80
N HIS A 45 -5.04 25.94 -11.79
CA HIS A 45 -6.47 25.60 -11.69
C HIS A 45 -6.91 24.70 -12.84
N ARG A 46 -6.45 25.02 -14.05
CA ARG A 46 -6.72 24.22 -15.26
C ARG A 46 -6.12 22.82 -15.15
N GLY A 47 -4.89 22.69 -14.68
CA GLY A 47 -4.26 21.38 -14.46
C GLY A 47 -5.03 20.52 -13.45
N THR A 48 -5.60 21.13 -12.40
CA THR A 48 -6.49 20.43 -11.47
C THR A 48 -7.82 20.04 -12.12
N ALA A 49 -8.42 20.90 -12.93
CA ALA A 49 -9.65 20.58 -13.67
C ALA A 49 -9.44 19.41 -14.65
N GLU A 50 -8.35 19.43 -15.41
CA GLU A 50 -7.98 18.35 -16.33
C GLU A 50 -7.77 17.02 -15.61
N LEU A 51 -7.12 17.03 -14.44
CA LEU A 51 -6.96 15.85 -13.59
C LEU A 51 -8.30 15.30 -13.09
N ILE A 52 -9.17 16.17 -12.57
CA ILE A 52 -10.50 15.78 -12.07
C ILE A 52 -11.33 15.16 -13.21
N VAL A 53 -11.40 15.82 -14.36
CA VAL A 53 -12.13 15.32 -15.54
C VAL A 53 -11.55 14.00 -16.03
N ARG A 54 -10.22 13.85 -16.08
CA ARG A 54 -9.56 12.60 -16.49
C ARG A 54 -9.96 11.42 -15.59
N LEU A 55 -9.89 11.62 -14.27
CA LEU A 55 -10.22 10.58 -13.30
C LEU A 55 -11.71 10.23 -13.34
N TYR A 56 -12.56 11.23 -13.51
CA TYR A 56 -14.00 11.04 -13.66
C TYR A 56 -14.37 10.27 -14.93
N MET A 57 -13.78 10.61 -16.08
CA MET A 57 -13.99 9.87 -17.33
C MET A 57 -13.57 8.41 -17.21
N LYS A 58 -12.45 8.14 -16.53
CA LYS A 58 -12.00 6.77 -16.25
C LYS A 58 -13.05 6.01 -15.43
N GLN A 59 -13.58 6.65 -14.39
CA GLN A 59 -14.67 6.10 -13.57
C GLN A 59 -15.89 5.75 -14.40
N LEU A 60 -16.34 6.66 -15.26
CA LEU A 60 -17.53 6.47 -16.10
C LEU A 60 -17.33 5.35 -17.12
N ASN A 61 -16.17 5.31 -17.79
CA ASN A 61 -15.87 4.28 -18.78
C ASN A 61 -15.76 2.89 -18.14
N ASP A 62 -15.13 2.79 -16.96
CA ASP A 62 -15.03 1.55 -16.20
C ASP A 62 -16.41 1.05 -15.78
N LEU A 63 -17.29 1.94 -15.31
CA LEU A 63 -18.62 1.56 -14.85
C LEU A 63 -19.56 1.15 -15.98
N THR A 64 -19.47 1.83 -17.12
CA THR A 64 -20.31 1.48 -18.28
C THR A 64 -19.97 0.07 -18.79
N SER A 65 -18.75 -0.44 -18.53
CA SER A 65 -18.39 -1.82 -18.87
C SER A 65 -19.12 -2.89 -18.04
N VAL A 66 -19.66 -2.50 -16.88
CA VAL A 66 -20.26 -3.40 -15.89
C VAL A 66 -21.80 -3.39 -15.96
N ALA A 67 -22.44 -2.26 -16.33
CA ALA A 67 -23.90 -2.20 -16.52
C ALA A 67 -24.30 -1.06 -17.48
N PRO A 68 -25.29 -1.27 -18.37
CA PRO A 68 -25.84 -0.19 -19.20
C PRO A 68 -26.67 0.76 -18.33
N TYR A 69 -26.21 2.00 -18.15
CA TYR A 69 -26.88 3.02 -17.34
C TYR A 69 -27.94 3.79 -18.15
N SER A 70 -29.02 4.21 -17.48
CA SER A 70 -29.96 5.20 -18.01
C SER A 70 -29.32 6.60 -17.98
N LEU A 71 -29.19 7.19 -19.17
CA LEU A 71 -28.46 8.42 -19.52
C LEU A 71 -28.98 9.75 -18.92
N SER A 72 -29.81 9.71 -17.89
CA SER A 72 -30.61 10.88 -17.52
C SER A 72 -29.95 11.91 -16.62
N GLU A 73 -29.01 11.55 -15.74
CA GLU A 73 -28.19 12.52 -15.02
C GLU A 73 -26.79 11.93 -14.80
N MET A 74 -25.75 12.74 -15.01
CA MET A 74 -24.38 12.31 -14.81
C MET A 74 -24.12 12.00 -13.33
N PRO A 75 -23.52 10.83 -13.01
CA PRO A 75 -23.29 10.45 -11.62
C PRO A 75 -22.18 11.29 -10.99
N ALA A 76 -22.17 11.42 -9.66
CA ALA A 76 -21.13 12.17 -8.97
C ALA A 76 -19.74 11.53 -9.15
N PHE A 77 -18.72 12.37 -9.29
CA PHE A 77 -17.32 11.96 -9.22
C PHE A 77 -16.91 11.81 -7.76
N ARG A 78 -16.85 10.57 -7.28
CA ARG A 78 -16.41 10.28 -5.91
C ARG A 78 -14.89 10.16 -5.84
N THR A 79 -14.27 10.95 -4.97
CA THR A 79 -12.80 11.05 -4.83
C THR A 79 -12.39 11.47 -3.43
N TYR A 80 -11.09 11.67 -3.20
CA TYR A 80 -10.54 12.21 -1.96
C TYR A 80 -9.68 13.43 -2.26
N VAL A 81 -9.76 14.48 -1.43
CA VAL A 81 -8.93 15.68 -1.57
C VAL A 81 -7.44 15.34 -1.44
N SER A 82 -7.10 14.43 -0.53
CA SER A 82 -5.74 13.90 -0.36
C SER A 82 -5.24 13.17 -1.60
N SER A 83 -6.10 12.39 -2.26
CA SER A 83 -5.79 11.72 -3.53
C SER A 83 -5.56 12.72 -4.66
N LEU A 84 -6.41 13.74 -4.80
CA LEU A 84 -6.20 14.79 -5.80
C LEU A 84 -4.89 15.55 -5.56
N ALA A 85 -4.56 15.81 -4.29
CA ALA A 85 -3.34 16.48 -3.88
C ALA A 85 -2.10 15.66 -4.25
N SER A 86 -2.11 14.35 -3.93
CA SER A 86 -1.04 13.42 -4.29
C SER A 86 -0.87 13.26 -5.80
N CYS A 87 -1.97 13.13 -6.56
CA CYS A 87 -1.89 13.02 -8.02
C CYS A 87 -1.38 14.29 -8.69
N LYS A 88 -1.68 15.46 -8.13
CA LYS A 88 -1.30 16.75 -8.70
C LYS A 88 0.08 17.24 -8.22
N ASP A 89 0.67 16.54 -7.25
CA ASP A 89 1.88 16.92 -6.52
C ASP A 89 1.76 18.31 -5.87
N CYS A 90 0.76 18.46 -5.00
CA CYS A 90 0.52 19.69 -4.26
C CYS A 90 -0.12 19.43 -2.89
N THR A 91 -0.27 20.47 -2.06
CA THR A 91 -0.90 20.34 -0.74
C THR A 91 -2.42 20.20 -0.84
N THR A 92 -3.05 19.59 0.16
CA THR A 92 -4.52 19.53 0.28
C THR A 92 -5.14 20.91 0.29
N ARG A 93 -4.50 21.89 0.97
CA ARG A 93 -4.93 23.30 0.98
C ARG A 93 -4.98 23.89 -0.42
N THR A 94 -4.00 23.57 -1.27
CA THR A 94 -3.96 24.00 -2.67
C THR A 94 -5.13 23.42 -3.47
N ILE A 95 -5.48 22.15 -3.25
CA ILE A 95 -6.66 21.54 -3.90
C ILE A 95 -7.96 22.19 -3.45
N TYR A 96 -8.13 22.48 -2.15
CA TYR A 96 -9.31 23.23 -1.66
C TYR A 96 -9.44 24.58 -2.37
N ASN A 97 -8.36 25.36 -2.43
CA ASN A 97 -8.35 26.64 -3.14
C ASN A 97 -8.70 26.47 -4.62
N HIS A 98 -8.17 25.43 -5.27
CA HIS A 98 -8.47 25.17 -6.67
C HIS A 98 -9.93 24.79 -6.89
N LYS A 99 -10.49 23.93 -6.04
CA LYS A 99 -11.90 23.54 -6.12
C LYS A 99 -12.84 24.72 -5.92
N GLU A 100 -12.60 25.57 -4.91
CA GLU A 100 -13.39 26.78 -4.70
C GLU A 100 -13.41 27.66 -5.96
N ARG A 101 -12.27 27.77 -6.64
CA ARG A 101 -12.17 28.50 -7.91
C ARG A 101 -12.97 27.85 -9.03
N LEU A 102 -12.88 26.52 -9.15
CA LEU A 102 -13.58 25.76 -10.18
C LEU A 102 -15.10 25.74 -9.95
N MET A 103 -15.55 25.79 -8.69
CA MET A 103 -16.95 25.97 -8.34
C MET A 103 -17.47 27.35 -8.74
N LYS A 104 -16.72 28.41 -8.42
CA LYS A 104 -17.07 29.78 -8.87
C LYS A 104 -17.20 29.89 -10.39
N ALA A 105 -16.43 29.09 -11.12
CA ALA A 105 -16.49 29.04 -12.57
C ALA A 105 -17.57 28.10 -13.15
N ASN A 106 -18.43 27.51 -12.31
CA ASN A 106 -19.43 26.50 -12.69
C ASN A 106 -18.85 25.30 -13.46
N LEU A 107 -17.56 25.01 -13.27
CA LEU A 107 -16.91 23.79 -13.76
C LEU A 107 -17.26 22.61 -12.87
N ILE A 108 -17.28 22.87 -11.56
CA ILE A 108 -17.83 21.99 -10.54
C ILE A 108 -19.16 22.62 -10.12
N THR A 109 -20.26 21.93 -10.38
CA THR A 109 -21.63 22.42 -10.13
C THR A 109 -22.05 22.24 -8.67
N ALA A 110 -21.57 21.19 -8.01
CA ALA A 110 -21.82 20.92 -6.60
C ALA A 110 -20.69 20.10 -5.98
N GLU A 111 -20.58 20.15 -4.66
CA GLU A 111 -19.74 19.27 -3.87
C GLU A 111 -20.45 18.80 -2.59
N ASN A 112 -20.24 17.54 -2.20
CA ASN A 112 -20.70 16.99 -0.93
C ASN A 112 -19.52 16.31 -0.22
N HIS A 113 -19.27 16.72 1.02
CA HIS A 113 -18.21 16.16 1.86
C HIS A 113 -18.80 15.10 2.78
N HIS A 114 -18.25 13.89 2.73
CA HIS A 114 -18.65 12.76 3.57
C HIS A 114 -17.61 12.45 4.65
N GLY A 115 -16.80 13.46 5.02
CA GLY A 115 -15.72 13.30 6.00
C GLY A 115 -14.72 12.22 5.56
N GLY A 116 -14.59 11.17 6.36
CA GLY A 116 -13.68 10.04 6.10
C GLY A 116 -14.05 9.21 4.87
N GLU A 117 -15.28 9.28 4.37
CA GLU A 117 -15.73 8.52 3.20
C GLU A 117 -15.48 9.22 1.85
N GLY A 118 -14.82 10.39 1.90
CA GLY A 118 -14.39 11.14 0.74
C GLY A 118 -15.32 12.29 0.35
N LEU A 119 -15.27 12.63 -0.92
CA LEU A 119 -15.85 13.83 -1.52
C LEU A 119 -16.54 13.47 -2.82
N ASP A 120 -17.77 13.91 -2.97
CA ASP A 120 -18.51 13.83 -4.23
C ASP A 120 -18.44 15.16 -4.97
N LEU A 121 -18.09 15.13 -6.24
CA LEU A 121 -18.03 16.30 -7.12
C LEU A 121 -18.94 16.11 -8.33
N TRP A 122 -19.79 17.10 -8.61
CA TRP A 122 -20.58 17.13 -9.83
C TRP A 122 -19.91 18.03 -10.85
N ILE A 123 -19.45 17.45 -11.95
CA ILE A 123 -18.83 18.20 -13.06
C ILE A 123 -19.92 18.68 -14.01
N ASN A 124 -19.73 19.87 -14.59
CA ASN A 124 -20.68 20.42 -15.55
C ASN A 124 -20.91 19.43 -16.72
N PRO A 125 -22.15 18.92 -16.89
CA PRO A 125 -22.47 17.94 -17.93
C PRO A 125 -22.24 18.47 -19.35
N GLU A 126 -22.37 19.79 -19.58
CA GLU A 126 -22.18 20.39 -20.91
C GLU A 126 -20.76 20.17 -21.47
N ILE A 127 -19.77 20.05 -20.58
CA ILE A 127 -18.38 19.79 -20.96
C ILE A 127 -18.21 18.32 -21.33
N MET A 128 -18.85 17.44 -20.57
CA MET A 128 -18.68 15.99 -20.68
C MET A 128 -19.45 15.39 -21.86
N TRP A 129 -20.69 15.82 -22.07
CA TRP A 129 -21.56 15.28 -23.12
C TRP A 129 -21.06 15.60 -24.53
N LYS A 130 -20.28 16.68 -24.71
CA LYS A 130 -19.66 17.00 -26.01
C LYS A 130 -18.74 15.90 -26.53
N GLY A 131 -18.18 15.06 -25.64
CA GLY A 131 -17.36 13.92 -26.01
C GLY A 131 -18.03 12.56 -25.78
N ALA A 132 -19.34 12.52 -25.54
CA ALA A 132 -20.07 11.28 -25.32
C ALA A 132 -20.48 10.60 -26.63
N TYR A 133 -20.23 9.30 -26.73
CA TYR A 133 -20.67 8.48 -27.85
C TYR A 133 -21.14 7.11 -27.38
N MET A 134 -22.12 6.55 -28.07
CA MET A 134 -22.52 5.16 -27.94
C MET A 134 -21.62 4.29 -28.81
N ILE A 135 -21.19 3.17 -28.25
CA ILE A 135 -20.55 2.09 -28.97
C ILE A 135 -21.60 1.02 -29.26
N THR A 136 -21.76 0.69 -30.55
CA THR A 136 -22.54 -0.45 -31.01
C THR A 136 -21.63 -1.44 -31.73
N TYR A 137 -21.73 -2.71 -31.35
CA TYR A 137 -21.07 -3.80 -32.05
C TYR A 137 -21.93 -4.23 -33.23
N LEU A 138 -21.38 -4.13 -34.44
CA LEU A 138 -22.05 -4.63 -35.64
C LEU A 138 -21.87 -6.14 -35.73
N PRO A 139 -22.84 -6.88 -36.30
CA PRO A 139 -22.77 -8.34 -36.46
C PRO A 139 -21.52 -8.83 -37.21
N GLU A 140 -20.92 -7.98 -38.04
CA GLU A 140 -19.74 -8.27 -38.87
C GLU A 140 -18.40 -8.00 -38.15
N GLY A 141 -18.42 -7.72 -36.84
CA GLY A 141 -17.20 -7.46 -36.05
C GLY A 141 -16.69 -6.02 -36.14
N GLY A 142 -17.43 -5.12 -36.79
CA GLY A 142 -17.14 -3.68 -36.83
C GLY A 142 -17.61 -2.93 -35.57
N LEU A 143 -16.86 -1.91 -35.16
CA LEU A 143 -17.21 -1.01 -34.05
C LEU A 143 -17.76 0.30 -34.60
N GLN A 144 -19.03 0.63 -34.30
CA GLN A 144 -19.64 1.90 -34.70
C GLN A 144 -19.77 2.83 -33.49
N ARG A 145 -19.43 4.12 -33.68
CA ARG A 145 -19.56 5.18 -32.66
C ARG A 145 -20.63 6.16 -33.09
N THR A 146 -21.62 6.41 -32.23
CA THR A 146 -22.73 7.34 -32.52
C THR A 146 -22.87 8.38 -31.41
N PRO A 147 -22.85 9.70 -31.69
CA PRO A 147 -23.00 10.73 -30.67
C PRO A 147 -24.42 10.75 -30.04
N VAL A 148 -24.53 11.16 -28.77
CA VAL A 148 -25.68 10.84 -27.87
C VAL A 148 -26.79 11.92 -27.75
N TYR A 149 -26.58 13.16 -28.19
CA TYR A 149 -27.51 14.27 -27.86
C TYR A 149 -28.92 14.21 -28.54
N PRO A 150 -30.06 14.54 -27.85
CA PRO A 150 -30.40 14.51 -26.42
C PRO A 150 -31.71 13.75 -26.06
N LEU A 151 -31.71 12.84 -25.07
CA LEU A 151 -32.92 12.22 -24.50
C LEU A 151 -32.75 11.99 -22.98
N ILE A 152 -33.49 12.68 -22.10
CA ILE A 152 -33.34 12.56 -20.64
C ILE A 152 -34.68 12.73 -19.86
N THR A 153 -35.02 11.77 -18.97
CA THR A 153 -35.98 11.88 -17.83
C THR A 153 -35.49 11.09 -16.59
N LYS A 154 -35.93 11.51 -15.39
CA LYS A 154 -35.29 11.37 -14.06
C LYS A 154 -35.27 9.97 -13.44
N ASP A 155 -34.11 9.60 -12.87
CA ASP A 155 -33.94 8.97 -11.54
C ASP A 155 -32.45 8.85 -11.17
N ARG A 156 -32.11 8.98 -9.87
CA ARG A 156 -30.71 9.21 -9.39
C ARG A 156 -30.08 7.98 -8.74
N LYS A 157 -28.78 7.72 -9.02
CA LYS A 157 -27.95 6.72 -8.32
C LYS A 157 -26.55 7.26 -7.96
N ILE A 158 -26.00 6.78 -6.85
CA ILE A 158 -24.70 7.17 -6.26
C ILE A 158 -23.61 6.17 -6.68
N ILE A 159 -22.40 6.66 -6.94
CA ILE A 159 -21.27 5.86 -7.44
C ILE A 159 -20.08 5.90 -6.46
N GLN A 160 -19.36 4.77 -6.34
CA GLN A 160 -18.20 4.60 -5.45
C GLN A 160 -16.88 5.17 -6.03
N PRO A 161 -15.94 5.64 -5.19
CA PRO A 161 -14.75 6.35 -5.65
C PRO A 161 -13.77 5.48 -6.44
N LEU A 162 -13.09 6.08 -7.42
CA LEU A 162 -11.90 5.47 -8.02
C LEU A 162 -10.75 5.45 -7.00
N ALA A 163 -10.55 4.30 -6.35
CA ALA A 163 -9.36 4.07 -5.55
C ALA A 163 -8.10 4.15 -6.45
N HIS A 164 -7.15 4.98 -6.00
CA HIS A 164 -5.86 5.32 -6.63
C HIS A 164 -5.20 4.13 -7.35
N VAL A 165 -4.95 4.30 -8.64
CA VAL A 165 -3.87 3.59 -9.35
C VAL A 165 -2.72 4.58 -9.41
N LEU A 166 -1.64 4.33 -8.67
CA LEU A 166 -0.36 4.97 -8.92
C LEU A 166 0.07 4.56 -10.32
N GLN A 167 -0.08 5.46 -11.28
CA GLN A 167 0.53 5.31 -12.59
C GLN A 167 1.97 5.79 -12.42
N GLU A 168 2.91 4.85 -12.36
CA GLU A 168 4.34 5.14 -12.45
C GLU A 168 4.57 5.89 -13.76
N GLN A 169 4.80 7.19 -13.69
CA GLN A 169 5.43 7.92 -14.78
C GLN A 169 6.94 7.75 -14.58
N ASP A 170 7.58 7.05 -15.51
CA ASP A 170 9.03 7.02 -15.61
C ASP A 170 9.53 8.46 -15.78
N ASN A 171 10.18 8.97 -14.72
CA ASN A 171 10.76 10.30 -14.70
C ASN A 171 12.05 10.32 -15.53
N ILE A 172 11.92 10.56 -16.83
CA ILE A 172 13.04 10.91 -17.71
C ILE A 172 13.31 12.41 -17.53
N ASN A 173 13.96 12.81 -16.45
CA ASN A 173 14.70 14.08 -16.37
C ASN A 173 15.58 14.17 -15.11
N SER A 174 16.83 13.72 -15.24
CA SER A 174 17.93 14.28 -14.46
C SER A 174 19.22 14.24 -15.29
N ASN A 175 19.41 15.25 -16.13
CA ASN A 175 20.75 15.66 -16.54
C ASN A 175 20.85 17.15 -16.27
N VAL A 176 21.39 17.51 -15.11
CA VAL A 176 21.92 18.85 -14.88
C VAL A 176 23.34 18.67 -14.36
N ASP A 177 24.24 19.17 -15.19
CA ASP A 177 25.68 19.18 -15.10
C ASP A 177 26.23 19.64 -13.74
N ASN A 178 27.16 18.84 -13.20
CA ASN A 178 28.19 19.34 -12.30
C ASN A 178 29.23 20.11 -13.13
N LYS A 179 29.14 21.44 -13.13
CA LYS A 179 30.28 22.32 -13.43
C LYS A 179 30.62 23.12 -12.18
N GLY A 180 31.86 22.97 -11.73
CA GLY A 180 32.35 23.51 -10.47
C GLY A 180 32.64 25.01 -10.49
N VAL A 181 32.84 25.56 -9.30
CA VAL A 181 33.71 26.71 -9.04
C VAL A 181 34.40 26.48 -7.68
N LEU A 182 35.68 26.83 -7.68
CA LEU A 182 36.73 26.69 -6.68
C LEU A 182 36.83 27.98 -5.82
N THR A 183 37.33 27.88 -4.56
CA THR A 183 38.08 28.90 -3.74
C THR A 183 37.37 30.24 -3.38
N ASP A 184 37.59 30.96 -2.27
CA ASP A 184 38.59 30.93 -1.17
C ASP A 184 38.14 31.84 0.03
N MET A 185 38.65 31.51 1.24
CA MET A 185 39.15 32.30 2.40
C MET A 185 38.55 33.62 2.99
N CYS A 186 38.77 33.76 4.32
CA CYS A 186 38.72 34.91 5.28
C CYS A 186 37.36 35.23 5.96
N GLY A 187 37.22 35.55 7.26
CA GLY A 187 38.11 35.79 8.42
C GLY A 187 37.23 36.19 9.65
N LEU A 188 37.73 35.92 10.86
CA LEU A 188 37.23 36.12 12.26
C LEU A 188 36.57 37.51 12.60
N PRO A 189 35.98 37.80 13.82
CA PRO A 189 36.17 37.13 15.15
C PRO A 189 34.97 37.03 16.14
N LYS A 190 35.20 36.17 17.17
CA LYS A 190 34.92 36.21 18.63
C LYS A 190 33.63 36.83 19.22
N GLY A 191 32.98 36.02 20.05
CA GLY A 191 32.21 36.42 21.24
C GLY A 191 32.16 35.26 22.24
N GLU A 192 32.94 35.37 23.32
CA GLU A 192 33.05 34.42 24.44
C GLU A 192 31.89 34.62 25.43
N ALA A 193 31.28 33.53 25.90
CA ALA A 193 30.69 33.41 27.23
C ALA A 193 30.55 31.92 27.62
N GLU A 194 31.49 31.49 28.46
CA GLU A 194 31.44 30.40 29.43
C GLU A 194 30.12 30.39 30.25
N THR A 195 29.59 29.34 30.89
CA THR A 195 30.02 28.01 31.34
C THR A 195 28.75 27.22 31.68
N GLY A 196 28.79 25.89 31.59
CA GLY A 196 27.70 25.02 32.02
C GLY A 196 27.94 23.55 31.68
N ALA A 197 28.94 22.96 32.33
CA ALA A 197 29.20 21.53 32.28
C ALA A 197 28.04 20.76 32.92
N TYR A 198 27.41 19.84 32.18
CA TYR A 198 26.74 18.68 32.75
C TYR A 198 26.84 17.47 31.81
N ASP A 199 26.81 16.33 32.47
CA ASP A 199 27.51 15.09 32.18
C ASP A 199 26.90 14.20 31.08
N LYS A 200 27.74 13.34 30.49
CA LYS A 200 27.36 12.25 29.58
C LYS A 200 26.64 11.14 30.37
N SER A 201 25.42 10.79 29.96
CA SER A 201 24.94 9.41 30.13
C SER A 201 23.85 9.02 29.13
N THR A 202 24.19 8.06 28.28
CA THR A 202 23.41 6.85 27.97
C THR A 202 21.88 6.98 27.87
N ARG A 203 21.35 7.17 26.66
CA ARG A 203 19.99 6.73 26.30
C ARG A 203 20.07 5.56 25.31
N LYS A 204 20.17 4.36 25.88
CA LYS A 204 19.76 3.11 25.23
C LYS A 204 18.50 2.62 25.94
N ASN A 205 17.51 2.27 25.11
CA ASN A 205 16.47 1.27 25.36
C ASN A 205 15.45 1.56 26.47
N ALA A 206 14.45 2.39 26.14
CA ALA A 206 13.13 2.36 26.81
C ALA A 206 12.04 1.71 25.93
N HIS A 207 12.21 1.67 24.60
CA HIS A 207 11.20 1.16 23.66
C HIS A 207 11.24 -0.37 23.44
N ASP A 208 12.34 -1.04 23.78
CA ASP A 208 12.49 -2.50 23.64
C ASP A 208 11.92 -3.29 24.84
N LEU A 209 11.68 -2.62 25.97
CA LEU A 209 11.14 -3.25 27.19
C LEU A 209 9.61 -3.38 27.12
N ASP A 210 8.91 -2.40 26.56
CA ASP A 210 7.45 -2.45 26.35
C ASP A 210 7.06 -3.53 25.33
N GLU A 211 7.87 -3.76 24.28
CA GLU A 211 7.59 -4.79 23.27
C GLU A 211 7.77 -6.21 23.83
N LYS A 212 8.69 -6.42 24.78
CA LYS A 212 8.86 -7.71 25.47
C LYS A 212 7.77 -7.97 26.51
N GLN A 213 7.39 -6.96 27.30
CA GLN A 213 6.33 -7.09 28.31
C GLN A 213 4.96 -7.29 27.68
N ALA A 214 4.67 -6.66 26.53
CA ALA A 214 3.45 -6.91 25.76
C ALA A 214 3.40 -8.35 25.20
N LYS A 215 4.54 -8.89 24.73
CA LYS A 215 4.63 -10.28 24.24
C LYS A 215 4.47 -11.31 25.36
N GLU A 216 5.03 -11.06 26.55
CA GLU A 216 4.90 -11.94 27.72
C GLU A 216 3.50 -11.90 28.36
N ALA A 217 2.87 -10.72 28.43
CA ALA A 217 1.52 -10.58 28.95
C ALA A 217 0.49 -11.30 28.06
N VAL A 218 0.67 -11.22 26.73
CA VAL A 218 -0.19 -11.90 25.76
C VAL A 218 0.05 -13.43 25.76
N ALA A 219 1.29 -13.90 25.88
CA ALA A 219 1.59 -15.33 26.01
C ALA A 219 1.01 -15.93 27.30
N THR A 220 0.99 -15.15 28.39
CA THR A 220 0.41 -15.55 29.68
C THR A 220 -1.13 -15.57 29.63
N ALA A 221 -1.75 -14.59 28.93
CA ALA A 221 -3.20 -14.57 28.70
C ALA A 221 -3.67 -15.73 27.80
N LEU A 222 -2.90 -16.10 26.77
CA LEU A 222 -3.17 -17.25 25.90
C LEU A 222 -3.08 -18.58 26.67
N ASN A 223 -2.09 -18.75 27.55
CA ASN A 223 -1.97 -19.95 28.38
C ASN A 223 -3.06 -20.05 29.47
N ALA A 224 -3.47 -18.92 30.06
CA ALA A 224 -4.54 -18.89 31.07
C ALA A 224 -5.92 -19.22 30.48
N CYS A 225 -6.16 -18.91 29.21
CA CYS A 225 -7.39 -19.26 28.51
C CYS A 225 -7.46 -20.76 28.15
N PHE A 226 -6.31 -21.42 28.00
CA PHE A 226 -6.20 -22.85 27.66
C PHE A 226 -6.45 -23.77 28.87
N LEU A 227 -6.14 -23.31 30.09
CA LEU A 227 -6.26 -24.12 31.31
C LEU A 227 -7.65 -24.08 31.97
N LYS A 228 -8.52 -23.13 31.61
CA LYS A 228 -9.87 -23.00 32.21
C LYS A 228 -10.97 -23.89 31.59
N LYS A 229 -10.66 -24.69 30.58
CA LYS A 229 -11.65 -25.53 29.87
C LYS A 229 -11.59 -27.03 30.20
N ASN A 230 -10.71 -27.45 31.12
CA ASN A 230 -10.49 -28.86 31.46
C ASN A 230 -10.77 -29.22 32.94
N GLU A 231 -11.67 -28.50 33.62
CA GLU A 231 -12.24 -28.97 34.89
C GLU A 231 -13.71 -29.33 34.70
N ALA A 232 -13.95 -30.62 34.43
CA ALA A 232 -15.28 -31.22 34.39
C ALA A 232 -15.69 -31.68 35.80
N ALA A 233 -16.91 -31.30 36.21
CA ALA A 233 -17.60 -31.87 37.38
C ALA A 233 -18.09 -33.31 37.07
N PRO A 234 -18.22 -34.21 38.06
CA PRO A 234 -18.27 -35.65 37.83
C PRO A 234 -19.67 -36.21 37.53
N ALA A 235 -19.65 -37.30 36.76
CA ALA A 235 -20.76 -38.07 36.23
C ALA A 235 -21.56 -38.85 37.30
N ARG A 236 -22.85 -39.10 36.97
CA ARG A 236 -23.62 -40.26 37.42
C ARG A 236 -24.39 -40.83 36.22
N GLU A 237 -24.24 -42.13 36.02
CA GLU A 237 -24.94 -43.02 35.06
C GLU A 237 -25.69 -44.10 35.89
N PRO A 238 -26.49 -45.04 35.31
CA PRO A 238 -27.20 -45.09 34.02
C PRO A 238 -28.63 -45.69 34.12
N GLU A 239 -29.39 -45.78 33.01
CA GLU A 239 -30.21 -46.99 32.69
C GLU A 239 -30.68 -47.04 31.21
N LYS A 240 -30.89 -48.27 30.71
CA LYS A 240 -30.83 -48.80 29.31
C LYS A 240 -32.13 -48.75 28.49
N MET A 241 -31.99 -48.82 27.14
CA MET A 241 -32.59 -49.79 26.15
C MET A 241 -32.83 -49.17 24.73
N PRO A 242 -33.07 -49.92 23.62
CA PRO A 242 -32.07 -50.47 22.68
C PRO A 242 -32.20 -50.02 21.20
N GLN A 243 -31.21 -50.39 20.36
CA GLN A 243 -30.98 -50.06 18.93
C GLN A 243 -32.02 -50.60 17.92
N PRO A 244 -31.94 -50.17 16.62
CA PRO A 244 -31.35 -51.08 15.60
C PRO A 244 -30.37 -50.45 14.57
N CYS A 245 -29.25 -51.16 14.34
CA CYS A 245 -28.37 -51.42 13.15
C CYS A 245 -28.67 -50.71 11.80
N LEU A 246 -27.78 -50.32 10.87
CA LEU A 246 -26.35 -50.48 10.44
C LEU A 246 -26.15 -49.47 9.24
N PRO A 247 -25.00 -49.28 8.53
CA PRO A 247 -23.71 -49.98 8.58
C PRO A 247 -22.46 -49.10 8.75
N GLU A 248 -21.39 -49.78 9.12
CA GLU A 248 -20.01 -49.35 9.30
C GLU A 248 -19.44 -48.58 8.09
N ARG A 249 -18.95 -47.36 8.33
CA ARG A 249 -17.96 -46.72 7.47
C ARG A 249 -16.58 -46.94 8.06
N LYS A 250 -15.75 -47.58 7.24
CA LYS A 250 -14.34 -47.90 7.47
C LYS A 250 -13.57 -46.74 8.12
N GLN A 251 -12.79 -47.13 9.12
CA GLN A 251 -11.84 -46.33 9.85
C GLN A 251 -10.75 -45.80 8.90
N GLU A 252 -10.81 -44.50 8.57
CA GLU A 252 -9.70 -43.77 7.94
C GLU A 252 -9.56 -42.32 8.46
N GLN A 253 -10.30 -41.94 9.51
CA GLN A 253 -10.49 -40.52 9.87
C GLN A 253 -9.87 -40.05 11.21
N GLN A 254 -8.88 -40.74 11.78
CA GLN A 254 -8.22 -40.25 13.00
C GLN A 254 -7.02 -39.32 12.72
N ALA A 255 -6.22 -39.57 11.68
CA ALA A 255 -5.06 -38.72 11.35
C ALA A 255 -5.44 -37.35 10.73
N GLY A 256 -6.54 -37.30 9.96
CA GLY A 256 -7.02 -36.06 9.35
C GLY A 256 -7.63 -35.06 10.35
N GLY A 257 -8.13 -35.56 11.50
CA GLY A 257 -8.74 -34.74 12.54
C GLY A 257 -7.72 -33.84 13.23
N ALA A 258 -6.60 -34.39 13.70
CA ALA A 258 -5.56 -33.64 14.40
C ALA A 258 -4.91 -32.56 13.51
N ALA A 259 -4.60 -32.89 12.25
CA ALA A 259 -4.08 -31.93 11.28
C ALA A 259 -5.08 -30.80 11.01
N ARG A 260 -6.37 -31.11 10.86
CA ARG A 260 -7.41 -30.09 10.65
C ARG A 260 -7.58 -29.19 11.88
N ILE A 261 -7.53 -29.75 13.09
CA ILE A 261 -7.59 -28.98 14.35
C ILE A 261 -6.40 -28.00 14.41
N PHE A 262 -5.19 -28.47 14.11
CA PHE A 262 -4.00 -27.62 14.06
C PHE A 262 -4.15 -26.46 13.07
N LEU A 263 -4.60 -26.73 11.84
CA LEU A 263 -4.77 -25.68 10.84
C LEU A 263 -5.84 -24.65 11.22
N LEU A 264 -6.95 -25.09 11.83
CA LEU A 264 -7.97 -24.18 12.34
C LEU A 264 -7.46 -23.34 13.52
N ALA A 265 -6.60 -23.90 14.38
CA ALA A 265 -5.96 -23.16 15.46
C ALA A 265 -5.09 -22.01 14.91
N LEU A 266 -4.35 -22.21 13.82
CA LEU A 266 -3.56 -21.15 13.19
C LEU A 266 -4.41 -19.94 12.77
N VAL A 267 -5.59 -20.18 12.20
CA VAL A 267 -6.54 -19.12 11.79
C VAL A 267 -7.03 -18.35 13.02
N GLN A 268 -7.37 -19.06 14.10
CA GLN A 268 -7.84 -18.47 15.34
C GLN A 268 -6.76 -17.64 16.03
N GLU A 269 -5.54 -18.18 16.14
CA GLU A 269 -4.39 -17.49 16.72
C GLU A 269 -4.03 -16.23 15.92
N PHE A 270 -4.03 -16.34 14.59
CA PHE A 270 -3.78 -15.19 13.72
C PHE A 270 -4.85 -14.11 13.91
N TRP A 271 -6.13 -14.49 13.94
CA TRP A 271 -7.21 -13.53 14.17
C TRP A 271 -7.13 -12.88 15.55
N ALA A 272 -6.88 -13.66 16.61
CA ALA A 272 -6.73 -13.14 17.97
C ALA A 272 -5.61 -12.10 18.04
N TYR A 273 -4.47 -12.38 17.40
CA TYR A 273 -3.36 -11.43 17.31
C TYR A 273 -3.71 -10.19 16.49
N ALA A 274 -4.27 -10.37 15.29
CA ALA A 274 -4.63 -9.26 14.41
C ALA A 274 -5.70 -8.36 15.04
N LYS A 275 -6.69 -8.93 15.75
CA LYS A 275 -7.71 -8.19 16.51
C LYS A 275 -7.04 -7.34 17.60
N ALA A 276 -6.19 -7.93 18.43
CA ALA A 276 -5.52 -7.20 19.49
C ALA A 276 -4.62 -6.05 18.98
N VAL A 277 -3.95 -6.23 17.84
CA VAL A 277 -2.98 -5.26 17.31
C VAL A 277 -3.63 -4.18 16.44
N LEU A 278 -4.56 -4.57 15.56
CA LEU A 278 -5.15 -3.67 14.56
C LEU A 278 -6.53 -3.14 14.96
N TYR A 279 -7.27 -3.86 15.81
CA TYR A 279 -8.65 -3.53 16.20
C TYR A 279 -8.86 -3.59 17.72
N PRO A 280 -8.00 -2.94 18.54
CA PRO A 280 -8.07 -3.06 20.00
C PRO A 280 -9.39 -2.55 20.58
N ASP A 281 -9.98 -1.52 19.96
CA ASP A 281 -11.18 -0.83 20.45
C ASP A 281 -12.48 -1.30 19.76
N THR A 282 -12.43 -2.41 19.00
CA THR A 282 -13.58 -2.90 18.24
C THR A 282 -14.17 -4.17 18.85
N ASP A 283 -15.41 -4.07 19.29
CA ASP A 283 -16.19 -5.20 19.76
C ASP A 283 -16.90 -5.87 18.58
N TYR A 284 -16.54 -7.12 18.31
CA TYR A 284 -17.16 -7.95 17.28
C TYR A 284 -18.18 -8.89 17.91
N LYS A 285 -19.33 -9.04 17.26
CA LYS A 285 -20.32 -10.04 17.66
C LYS A 285 -19.88 -11.44 17.20
N PRO A 286 -20.36 -12.52 17.84
CA PRO A 286 -19.93 -13.88 17.49
C PRO A 286 -20.13 -14.27 16.01
N TYR A 287 -21.19 -13.76 15.36
CA TYR A 287 -21.43 -14.02 13.94
C TYR A 287 -20.45 -13.28 13.02
N GLU A 288 -20.00 -12.09 13.42
CA GLU A 288 -19.01 -11.28 12.68
C GLU A 288 -17.65 -11.95 12.79
N GLU A 289 -17.24 -12.37 13.99
CA GLU A 289 -15.99 -13.10 14.18
C GLU A 289 -15.94 -14.39 13.35
N SER A 290 -17.06 -15.11 13.28
CA SER A 290 -17.16 -16.31 12.44
C SER A 290 -17.01 -15.98 10.95
N SER A 291 -17.55 -14.85 10.49
CA SER A 291 -17.39 -14.36 9.11
C SER A 291 -15.93 -14.01 8.84
N ILE A 292 -15.29 -13.26 9.73
CA ILE A 292 -13.89 -12.83 9.61
C ILE A 292 -12.95 -14.04 9.56
N LEU A 293 -13.15 -15.02 10.45
CA LEU A 293 -12.36 -16.25 10.45
C LEU A 293 -12.49 -17.01 9.11
N ASN A 294 -13.69 -17.06 8.53
CA ASN A 294 -13.89 -17.65 7.21
C ASN A 294 -13.18 -16.85 6.11
N MET A 295 -13.21 -15.52 6.17
CA MET A 295 -12.48 -14.67 5.22
C MET A 295 -10.97 -14.90 5.31
N ILE A 296 -10.41 -14.94 6.52
CA ILE A 296 -8.99 -15.23 6.77
C ILE A 296 -8.62 -16.62 6.24
N TYR A 297 -9.44 -17.64 6.54
CA TYR A 297 -9.25 -19.00 6.03
C TYR A 297 -9.16 -19.04 4.50
N VAL A 298 -10.00 -18.29 3.80
CA VAL A 298 -10.03 -18.24 2.33
C VAL A 298 -8.89 -17.39 1.77
N SER A 299 -8.72 -16.16 2.24
CA SER A 299 -7.84 -15.17 1.60
C SER A 299 -6.39 -15.26 2.09
N VAL A 300 -6.16 -15.52 3.37
CA VAL A 300 -4.82 -15.49 3.99
C VAL A 300 -4.15 -16.87 3.90
N TYR A 301 -4.91 -17.93 4.16
CA TYR A 301 -4.40 -19.32 4.14
C TYR A 301 -4.73 -20.08 2.86
N GLY A 302 -5.52 -19.49 1.94
CA GLY A 302 -5.84 -20.13 0.67
C GLY A 302 -6.55 -21.48 0.84
N ARG A 303 -7.41 -21.59 1.87
CA ARG A 303 -8.09 -22.84 2.27
C ARG A 303 -7.15 -24.00 2.63
N PHE A 304 -5.90 -23.70 2.95
CA PHE A 304 -4.82 -24.69 3.15
C PHE A 304 -4.66 -25.65 1.95
N ASN A 305 -4.95 -25.17 0.73
CA ASN A 305 -4.80 -25.98 -0.49
C ASN A 305 -3.32 -26.32 -0.81
N SER A 306 -2.37 -25.65 -0.16
CA SER A 306 -0.94 -25.94 -0.33
C SER A 306 -0.52 -27.13 0.53
N GLN A 307 0.17 -28.10 -0.07
CA GLN A 307 0.81 -29.18 0.66
C GLN A 307 2.06 -28.64 1.37
N LYS A 308 1.88 -28.15 2.60
CA LYS A 308 2.95 -27.70 3.48
C LYS A 308 3.03 -28.57 4.72
N THR A 309 4.23 -28.74 5.26
CA THR A 309 4.43 -29.40 6.55
C THR A 309 3.97 -28.51 7.70
N GLN A 310 3.85 -29.08 8.91
CA GLN A 310 3.50 -28.31 10.10
C GLN A 310 4.50 -27.19 10.38
N GLU A 311 5.80 -27.46 10.25
CA GLU A 311 6.88 -26.47 10.43
C GLU A 311 6.78 -25.34 9.39
N GLU A 312 6.52 -25.68 8.13
CA GLU A 312 6.34 -24.67 7.08
C GLU A 312 5.12 -23.79 7.32
N TRP A 313 4.04 -24.35 7.87
CA TRP A 313 2.87 -23.57 8.28
C TRP A 313 3.17 -22.64 9.46
N GLN A 314 4.02 -23.05 10.40
CA GLN A 314 4.47 -22.19 11.49
C GLN A 314 5.36 -21.04 11.00
N VAL A 315 6.33 -21.31 10.11
CA VAL A 315 7.13 -20.24 9.49
C VAL A 315 6.26 -19.28 8.68
N TYR A 316 5.25 -19.82 7.99
CA TYR A 316 4.25 -18.98 7.31
C TYR A 316 3.45 -18.14 8.31
N GLN A 317 2.99 -18.73 9.42
CA GLN A 317 2.30 -18.03 10.50
C GLN A 317 3.13 -16.84 11.01
N GLU A 318 4.40 -17.06 11.34
CA GLU A 318 5.31 -16.00 11.80
C GLU A 318 5.40 -14.85 10.79
N THR A 319 5.52 -15.18 9.50
CA THR A 319 5.51 -14.20 8.42
C THR A 319 4.21 -13.38 8.39
N LEU A 320 3.06 -14.01 8.63
CA LEU A 320 1.77 -13.33 8.69
C LEU A 320 1.67 -12.38 9.90
N LEU A 321 2.17 -12.80 11.07
CA LEU A 321 2.20 -11.97 12.28
C LEU A 321 3.14 -10.76 12.09
N GLU A 322 4.30 -10.96 11.45
CA GLU A 322 5.18 -9.85 11.10
C GLU A 322 4.50 -8.86 10.15
N ARG A 323 3.75 -9.34 9.16
CA ARG A 323 2.96 -8.48 8.26
C ARG A 323 1.95 -7.64 9.04
N VAL A 324 1.27 -8.19 10.04
CA VAL A 324 0.38 -7.43 10.93
C VAL A 324 1.14 -6.31 11.64
N ASN A 325 2.35 -6.59 12.15
CA ASN A 325 3.18 -5.59 12.82
C ASN A 325 3.64 -4.46 11.89
N ILE A 326 3.92 -4.76 10.62
CA ILE A 326 4.24 -3.73 9.62
C ILE A 326 3.06 -2.78 9.44
N VAL A 327 1.85 -3.32 9.40
CA VAL A 327 0.63 -2.51 9.27
C VAL A 327 0.41 -1.65 10.51
N ARG A 328 0.62 -2.19 11.71
CA ARG A 328 0.56 -1.41 12.96
C ARG A 328 1.54 -0.24 12.94
N LYS A 329 2.81 -0.50 12.59
CA LYS A 329 3.82 0.55 12.45
C LYS A 329 3.45 1.58 11.37
N TRP A 330 2.74 1.16 10.33
CA TRP A 330 2.23 2.08 9.33
C TRP A 330 1.13 2.97 9.90
N LEU A 331 0.21 2.46 10.72
CA LEU A 331 -0.80 3.25 11.41
C LEU A 331 -0.17 4.26 12.38
N ASP A 332 0.79 3.82 13.20
CA ASP A 332 1.41 4.64 14.24
C ASP A 332 2.12 5.89 13.69
N ARG A 333 2.51 5.88 12.40
CA ARG A 333 3.18 7.01 11.75
C ARG A 333 2.26 8.22 11.55
N SER A 334 0.95 8.05 11.48
CA SER A 334 0.02 9.17 11.30
C SER A 334 -1.38 8.84 11.81
N PRO A 335 -2.01 9.69 12.63
CA PRO A 335 -3.35 9.45 13.16
C PRO A 335 -4.45 9.43 12.08
N ASP A 336 -4.19 10.03 10.91
CA ASP A 336 -5.13 10.04 9.79
C ASP A 336 -5.21 8.71 9.02
N ARG A 337 -4.32 7.75 9.35
CA ARG A 337 -4.30 6.44 8.71
C ARG A 337 -5.31 5.54 9.38
N TRP A 338 -6.07 4.83 8.56
CA TRP A 338 -7.09 3.89 9.01
C TRP A 338 -6.96 2.57 8.27
N ILE A 339 -7.49 1.52 8.87
CA ILE A 339 -7.66 0.20 8.26
C ILE A 339 -9.16 -0.04 8.13
N PRO A 340 -9.63 -0.64 7.02
CA PRO A 340 -11.01 -1.07 6.90
C PRO A 340 -11.45 -2.02 8.01
N SER A 341 -12.77 -2.19 8.18
CA SER A 341 -13.31 -3.21 9.09
C SER A 341 -12.71 -4.59 8.75
N ALA A 342 -12.52 -5.43 9.77
CA ALA A 342 -11.85 -6.72 9.60
C ALA A 342 -12.50 -7.60 8.53
N ASP A 343 -13.84 -7.62 8.45
CA ASP A 343 -14.60 -8.33 7.40
C ASP A 343 -14.16 -7.93 5.99
N PHE A 344 -13.99 -6.62 5.76
CA PHE A 344 -13.58 -6.10 4.46
C PHE A 344 -12.07 -6.22 4.26
N TYR A 345 -11.28 -6.03 5.31
CA TYR A 345 -9.81 -6.04 5.24
C TYR A 345 -9.24 -7.43 4.89
N PHE A 346 -9.84 -8.49 5.43
CA PHE A 346 -9.47 -9.87 5.12
C PHE A 346 -10.32 -10.50 4.01
N SER A 347 -11.26 -9.76 3.43
CA SER A 347 -12.08 -10.29 2.33
C SER A 347 -11.21 -10.65 1.12
N PRO A 348 -11.47 -11.80 0.46
CA PRO A 348 -10.77 -12.16 -0.77
C PRO A 348 -11.00 -11.16 -1.91
N ASP A 349 -12.12 -10.43 -1.89
CA ASP A 349 -12.47 -9.45 -2.93
C ASP A 349 -11.74 -8.10 -2.74
N ASN A 350 -11.11 -7.89 -1.58
CA ASN A 350 -10.40 -6.66 -1.28
C ASN A 350 -8.96 -6.68 -1.80
N HIS A 351 -8.80 -6.63 -3.11
CA HIS A 351 -7.48 -6.60 -3.74
C HIS A 351 -6.76 -5.26 -3.59
N LYS A 352 -7.44 -4.18 -3.17
CA LYS A 352 -6.88 -2.82 -3.16
C LYS A 352 -6.30 -2.42 -1.81
N ASN A 353 -7.02 -2.61 -0.72
CA ASN A 353 -6.60 -2.23 0.63
C ASN A 353 -6.68 -3.43 1.58
N GLY A 354 -6.68 -4.65 1.04
CA GLY A 354 -6.73 -5.87 1.83
C GLY A 354 -5.37 -6.29 2.35
N PHE A 355 -5.41 -7.22 3.30
CA PHE A 355 -4.22 -7.74 3.97
C PHE A 355 -3.17 -8.32 3.01
N ASP A 356 -3.59 -8.83 1.85
CA ASP A 356 -2.69 -9.46 0.88
C ASP A 356 -1.62 -8.48 0.35
N LYS A 357 -1.97 -7.21 0.15
CA LYS A 357 -1.02 -6.19 -0.32
C LYS A 357 0.18 -5.96 0.61
N ASN A 358 0.01 -6.24 1.90
CA ASN A 358 1.09 -6.07 2.88
C ASN A 358 2.26 -7.03 2.61
N ARG A 359 2.05 -8.07 1.81
CA ARG A 359 3.12 -8.96 1.36
C ARG A 359 4.23 -8.17 0.65
N ILE A 360 3.88 -7.25 -0.25
CA ILE A 360 4.85 -6.42 -0.96
C ILE A 360 5.65 -5.56 0.02
N TRP A 361 5.00 -5.06 1.07
CA TRP A 361 5.66 -4.26 2.10
C TRP A 361 6.65 -5.10 2.91
N TYR A 362 6.26 -6.31 3.27
CA TYR A 362 7.13 -7.28 3.92
C TYR A 362 8.35 -7.62 3.06
N GLU A 363 8.15 -7.98 1.79
CA GLU A 363 9.24 -8.30 0.86
C GLU A 363 10.21 -7.13 0.67
N ARG A 364 9.69 -5.89 0.56
CA ARG A 364 10.51 -4.67 0.51
C ARG A 364 11.28 -4.46 1.80
N GLN A 365 10.66 -4.70 2.96
CA GLN A 365 11.32 -4.55 4.24
C GLN A 365 12.44 -5.57 4.42
N GLU A 366 12.23 -6.83 4.05
CA GLU A 366 13.27 -7.87 4.09
C GLU A 366 14.42 -7.54 3.13
N THR A 367 14.10 -7.07 1.93
CA THR A 367 15.11 -6.60 0.96
C THR A 367 15.91 -5.43 1.53
N LEU A 368 15.25 -4.47 2.18
CA LEU A 368 15.91 -3.33 2.81
C LEU A 368 16.78 -3.75 4.00
N LYS A 369 16.32 -4.68 4.85
CA LYS A 369 17.13 -5.25 5.94
C LYS A 369 18.42 -5.86 5.40
N LEU A 370 18.34 -6.63 4.31
CA LEU A 370 19.50 -7.21 3.65
C LEU A 370 20.44 -6.14 3.07
N GLN A 371 19.89 -5.14 2.37
CA GLN A 371 20.67 -4.03 1.81
C GLN A 371 21.42 -3.24 2.89
N VAL A 372 20.73 -2.85 3.97
CA VAL A 372 21.31 -2.11 5.11
C VAL A 372 22.38 -2.95 5.80
N ARG A 373 22.12 -4.25 6.04
CA ARG A 373 23.12 -5.18 6.59
C ARG A 373 24.38 -5.21 5.72
N ASN A 374 24.19 -5.31 4.41
CA ASN A 374 25.30 -5.38 3.45
C ASN A 374 26.08 -4.07 3.40
N GLU A 375 25.39 -2.93 3.40
CA GLU A 375 26.01 -1.61 3.43
C GLU A 375 26.84 -1.41 4.71
N LEU A 376 26.29 -1.74 5.87
CA LEU A 376 27.00 -1.65 7.14
C LEU A 376 28.27 -2.53 7.17
N ALA A 377 28.19 -3.74 6.61
CA ALA A 377 29.34 -4.63 6.49
C ALA A 377 30.42 -4.04 5.56
N LEU A 378 30.04 -3.47 4.41
CA LEU A 378 30.97 -2.80 3.50
C LEU A 378 31.59 -1.55 4.11
N GLN A 379 30.80 -0.71 4.79
CA GLN A 379 31.29 0.48 5.49
C GLN A 379 32.30 0.09 6.58
N LYS A 380 32.05 -0.98 7.32
CA LYS A 380 32.99 -1.51 8.33
C LYS A 380 34.30 -1.94 7.68
N MET A 381 34.25 -2.71 6.60
CA MET A 381 35.47 -3.16 5.88
C MET A 381 36.25 -1.99 5.27
N LYS A 382 35.56 -0.96 4.76
CA LYS A 382 36.20 0.26 4.26
C LYS A 382 36.93 1.00 5.37
N LYS A 383 36.29 1.18 6.54
CA LYS A 383 36.95 1.78 7.72
C LYS A 383 38.17 0.98 8.17
N GLU A 384 38.09 -0.35 8.16
CA GLU A 384 39.23 -1.22 8.49
C GLU A 384 40.39 -1.06 7.49
N LEU A 385 40.09 -0.91 6.19
CA LEU A 385 41.08 -0.64 5.15
C LEU A 385 41.71 0.75 5.27
N ASP A 386 40.91 1.77 5.59
CA ASP A 386 41.41 3.14 5.78
C ASP A 386 42.34 3.23 7.00
N LEU A 387 41.98 2.56 8.10
CA LEU A 387 42.85 2.44 9.29
C LEU A 387 44.14 1.68 8.96
N HIS A 388 44.03 0.56 8.22
CA HIS A 388 45.18 -0.23 7.75
C HIS A 388 46.16 0.63 6.94
N ASN A 389 45.67 1.42 6.00
CA ASN A 389 46.48 2.32 5.17
C ASN A 389 47.20 3.41 5.98
N GLN A 390 46.70 3.75 7.18
CA GLN A 390 47.33 4.68 8.11
C GLN A 390 48.27 3.99 9.11
N GLY A 391 48.47 2.66 9.00
CA GLY A 391 49.22 1.86 9.97
C GLY A 391 48.53 1.73 11.34
N LYS A 392 47.22 2.01 11.41
CA LYS A 392 46.42 2.03 12.64
C LYS A 392 45.41 0.88 12.65
N GLY A 393 44.82 0.63 13.83
CA GLY A 393 43.72 -0.33 14.02
C GLY A 393 44.17 -1.77 14.22
N VAL A 394 43.19 -2.66 14.42
CA VAL A 394 43.40 -4.09 14.78
C VAL A 394 44.24 -4.83 13.74
N TYR A 395 44.15 -4.41 12.47
CA TYR A 395 44.86 -5.03 11.37
C TYR A 395 46.11 -4.27 10.91
N GLY A 396 46.54 -3.22 11.62
CA GLY A 396 47.65 -2.36 11.18
C GLY A 396 48.97 -3.10 10.93
N GLN A 397 49.20 -4.23 11.62
CA GLN A 397 50.39 -5.07 11.47
C GLN A 397 50.24 -6.17 10.39
N MET A 398 49.04 -6.38 9.86
CA MET A 398 48.80 -7.42 8.85
C MET A 398 49.17 -6.91 7.46
N SER A 399 49.50 -7.81 6.54
CA SER A 399 49.63 -7.44 5.13
C SER A 399 48.25 -7.11 4.53
N ARG A 400 48.22 -6.27 3.46
CA ARG A 400 46.97 -5.99 2.73
C ARG A 400 46.29 -7.26 2.22
N TYR A 401 47.08 -8.25 1.82
CA TYR A 401 46.57 -9.55 1.39
C TYR A 401 45.90 -10.32 2.55
N GLN A 402 46.51 -10.33 3.75
CA GLN A 402 45.91 -10.95 4.93
C GLN A 402 44.60 -10.27 5.35
N LEU A 403 44.54 -8.94 5.29
CA LEU A 403 43.31 -8.18 5.54
C LEU A 403 42.22 -8.57 4.53
N PHE A 404 42.56 -8.67 3.25
CA PHE A 404 41.64 -9.11 2.20
C PHE A 404 41.11 -10.53 2.46
N VAL A 405 41.98 -11.48 2.80
CA VAL A 405 41.56 -12.85 3.14
C VAL A 405 40.63 -12.86 4.36
N ALA A 406 40.89 -12.02 5.37
CA ALA A 406 40.04 -11.89 6.54
C ALA A 406 38.65 -11.30 6.20
N HIS A 407 38.59 -10.32 5.30
CA HIS A 407 37.32 -9.79 4.78
C HIS A 407 36.56 -10.84 3.98
N LYS A 408 37.24 -11.56 3.09
CA LYS A 408 36.63 -12.63 2.27
C LYS A 408 36.00 -13.71 3.14
N ARG A 409 36.72 -14.23 4.14
CA ARG A 409 36.18 -15.21 5.12
C ARG A 409 34.95 -14.70 5.88
N ARG A 410 34.89 -13.40 6.17
CA ARG A 410 33.72 -12.78 6.82
C ARG A 410 32.53 -12.68 5.86
N LEU A 411 32.76 -12.30 4.61
CA LEU A 411 31.72 -12.26 3.57
C LEU A 411 31.22 -13.66 3.22
N ASP A 412 32.07 -14.68 3.33
CA ASP A 412 31.68 -16.06 3.09
C ASP A 412 30.60 -16.53 4.09
N LYS A 413 30.70 -16.11 5.35
CA LYS A 413 29.70 -16.38 6.39
C LYS A 413 28.36 -15.69 6.16
N ILE A 414 28.33 -14.58 5.42
CA ILE A 414 27.10 -13.82 5.16
C ILE A 414 26.26 -14.48 4.06
N ASN A 415 26.85 -15.40 3.30
CA ASN A 415 26.23 -16.18 2.21
C ASN A 415 25.42 -15.34 1.21
N ASP A 416 25.91 -14.14 0.89
CA ASP A 416 25.31 -13.24 -0.09
C ASP A 416 26.32 -12.98 -1.21
N ALA A 417 25.94 -13.28 -2.45
CA ALA A 417 26.81 -13.11 -3.60
C ALA A 417 26.98 -11.62 -3.99
N GLY A 418 25.95 -10.80 -3.79
CA GLY A 418 25.95 -9.39 -4.17
C GLY A 418 26.96 -8.57 -3.37
N ILE A 419 27.05 -8.82 -2.05
CA ILE A 419 28.02 -8.13 -1.19
C ILE A 419 29.47 -8.51 -1.54
N ARG A 420 29.72 -9.77 -1.96
CA ARG A 420 31.07 -10.20 -2.38
C ARG A 420 31.52 -9.45 -3.62
N VAL A 421 30.66 -9.37 -4.63
CA VAL A 421 30.95 -8.62 -5.87
C VAL A 421 31.17 -7.13 -5.56
N ALA A 422 30.31 -6.52 -4.75
CA ALA A 422 30.44 -5.12 -4.36
C ALA A 422 31.76 -4.84 -3.62
N TYR A 423 32.14 -5.73 -2.69
CA TYR A 423 33.41 -5.64 -1.97
C TYR A 423 34.61 -5.78 -2.90
N GLU A 424 34.60 -6.75 -3.83
CA GLU A 424 35.70 -6.95 -4.78
C GLU A 424 35.88 -5.74 -5.70
N ILE A 425 34.80 -5.14 -6.18
CA ILE A 425 34.85 -3.89 -6.97
C ILE A 425 35.47 -2.75 -6.15
N ALA A 426 35.03 -2.57 -4.90
CA ALA A 426 35.55 -1.54 -4.01
C ALA A 426 37.05 -1.76 -3.70
N PHE A 427 37.44 -3.01 -3.45
CA PHE A 427 38.83 -3.39 -3.19
C PHE A 427 39.72 -3.16 -4.41
N ARG A 428 39.31 -3.58 -5.62
CA ARG A 428 40.07 -3.33 -6.86
C ARG A 428 40.27 -1.83 -7.10
N LYS A 429 39.25 -1.00 -6.88
CA LYS A 429 39.38 0.47 -6.95
C LYS A 429 40.42 1.01 -5.97
N SER A 430 40.48 0.45 -4.76
CA SER A 430 41.47 0.86 -3.75
C SER A 430 42.90 0.45 -4.08
N LEU A 431 43.10 -0.61 -4.89
CA LEU A 431 44.42 -1.03 -5.37
C LEU A 431 44.93 -0.14 -6.52
N ASN A 432 44.03 0.43 -7.32
CA ASN A 432 44.37 1.28 -8.49
C ASN A 432 44.61 2.76 -8.16
N LEU A 433 44.72 3.15 -6.88
CA LEU A 433 44.98 4.54 -6.48
C LEU A 433 46.16 4.65 -5.51
N LYS A 434 47.35 4.80 -6.11
CA LYS A 434 48.44 5.75 -5.78
C LYS A 434 49.71 5.31 -6.52
N MET A 435 49.74 5.41 -7.85
CA MET A 435 51.02 5.73 -8.49
C MET A 435 51.26 7.22 -8.26
N LYS A 436 52.20 7.54 -7.36
CA LYS A 436 52.77 8.89 -7.30
C LYS A 436 53.33 9.21 -8.68
N PRO A 437 53.08 10.40 -9.25
CA PRO A 437 53.86 10.84 -10.39
C PRO A 437 55.32 10.92 -9.93
N HIS A 438 56.16 10.06 -10.49
CA HIS A 438 57.61 10.19 -10.42
C HIS A 438 58.05 10.87 -11.71
N ALA A 439 58.38 12.16 -11.58
CA ALA A 439 59.35 12.96 -12.33
C ALA A 439 58.87 14.42 -12.28
#